data_AF-A0A9J6FT23-F1
#
_entry.id   AF-A0A9J6FT23-F1
#
_cell.length_a   1.000
_cell.length_b   1.000
_cell.length_c   1.000
_cell.angle_alpha   90.00
_cell.angle_beta   90.00
_cell.angle_gamma   90.00
#
_symmetry.space_group_name_H-M   'P 1'
#
loop_
_entity.id
_entity.type
_entity.pdbx_description
1 polymer ?
#
loop_
_entity_poly.entity_id
_entity_poly.type
_entity_poly.pdbx_seq_one_letter_code
_entity_poly.pdbx_strand_id
1 'polypeptide(L)'
;MTGELLQFHLPCTFSEHRACQIVAHLSVWNEVLFHARLQLREREGPHGHQLSLVSFNQPQMLEPRNYDWLHRATTLAYWLLKTHRCIAVVDLCAASLDACEALVYNTRWDHSFIKILKLNIDKFRNQRDLGEAISTMVHLEELECTGHAGVSASCFGGAAHAGGVNKFPLYALRSRAAPRMAKSVPTAERH
;
A
#
# COMPACT_ATOMS: atom_id res chain seq x y z
N MET A 1 -17.30 8.27 -29.05
CA MET A 1 -16.90 7.95 -27.67
C MET A 1 -18.13 8.10 -26.80
N THR A 2 -18.79 6.99 -26.50
CA THR A 2 -19.93 6.97 -25.57
C THR A 2 -19.39 7.26 -24.18
N GLY A 3 -19.74 8.43 -23.64
CA GLY A 3 -19.42 8.78 -22.26
C GLY A 3 -20.19 7.87 -21.32
N GLU A 4 -19.63 6.72 -20.98
CA GLU A 4 -20.06 5.97 -19.81
C GLU A 4 -19.85 6.88 -18.61
N LEU A 5 -20.95 7.40 -18.06
CA LEU A 5 -20.95 8.10 -16.79
C LEU A 5 -20.46 7.10 -15.73
N LEU A 6 -19.21 7.26 -15.31
CA LEU A 6 -18.64 6.52 -14.19
C LEU A 6 -19.55 6.70 -12.98
N GLN A 7 -20.24 5.62 -12.58
CA GLN A 7 -21.06 5.64 -11.39
C GLN A 7 -20.14 5.47 -10.17
N PHE A 8 -19.66 6.60 -9.64
CA PHE A 8 -18.75 6.68 -8.50
C PHE A 8 -19.34 6.26 -7.15
N HIS A 9 -20.56 5.72 -7.13
CA HIS A 9 -21.26 5.30 -5.91
C HIS A 9 -21.62 3.81 -5.91
N LEU A 10 -21.06 3.07 -6.86
CA LEU A 10 -21.34 1.65 -7.02
C LEU A 10 -20.83 0.85 -5.81
N PRO A 11 -21.68 0.05 -5.14
CA PRO A 11 -21.23 -0.79 -4.04
C PRO A 11 -20.25 -1.86 -4.54
N CYS A 12 -19.45 -2.39 -3.61
CA CYS A 12 -18.56 -3.49 -3.93
C CYS A 12 -19.35 -4.78 -4.17
N THR A 13 -19.26 -5.31 -5.39
CA THR A 13 -19.89 -6.60 -5.77
C THR A 13 -18.95 -7.80 -5.60
N PHE A 14 -17.77 -7.60 -5.02
CA PHE A 14 -16.77 -8.65 -4.86
C PHE A 14 -17.29 -9.77 -3.96
N SER A 15 -17.10 -11.01 -4.39
CA SER A 15 -17.32 -12.22 -3.59
C SER A 15 -16.30 -13.29 -3.97
N GLU A 16 -16.27 -14.40 -3.24
CA GLU A 16 -15.38 -15.54 -3.51
C GLU A 16 -15.51 -16.10 -4.94
N HIS A 17 -16.67 -15.89 -5.59
CA HIS A 17 -16.97 -16.42 -6.92
C HIS A 17 -17.06 -15.34 -8.00
N ARG A 18 -16.94 -14.06 -7.65
CA ARG A 18 -17.18 -12.97 -8.58
C ARG A 18 -16.23 -11.80 -8.35
N ALA A 19 -15.53 -11.40 -9.41
CA ALA A 19 -14.77 -10.17 -9.45
C ALA A 19 -15.67 -8.93 -9.23
N CYS A 20 -15.10 -7.88 -8.67
CA CYS A 20 -15.84 -6.63 -8.49
C CYS A 20 -16.17 -6.01 -9.86
N GLN A 21 -17.35 -5.39 -9.98
CA GLN A 21 -17.76 -4.72 -11.22
C GLN A 21 -16.81 -3.61 -11.69
N ILE A 22 -16.04 -3.01 -10.77
CA ILE A 22 -15.03 -2.00 -11.15
C ILE A 22 -13.88 -2.57 -11.98
N VAL A 23 -13.67 -3.90 -11.95
CA VAL A 23 -12.66 -4.58 -12.78
C VAL A 23 -12.94 -4.36 -14.27
N ALA A 24 -14.22 -4.34 -14.68
CA ALA A 24 -14.61 -4.10 -16.06
C ALA A 24 -14.29 -2.67 -16.55
N HIS A 25 -14.08 -1.73 -15.62
CA HIS A 25 -13.88 -0.31 -15.92
C HIS A 25 -12.53 0.22 -15.41
N LEU A 26 -11.53 -0.64 -15.17
CA LEU A 26 -10.24 -0.23 -14.60
C LEU A 26 -9.54 0.87 -15.40
N SER A 27 -9.66 0.86 -16.73
CA SER A 27 -9.10 1.91 -17.59
C SER A 27 -9.61 3.30 -17.19
N VAL A 28 -10.92 3.44 -17.04
CA VAL A 28 -11.57 4.73 -16.71
C VAL A 28 -11.25 5.16 -15.28
N TRP A 29 -11.21 4.21 -14.33
CA TRP A 29 -10.75 4.50 -12.96
C TRP A 29 -9.29 4.98 -12.95
N ASN A 30 -8.43 4.32 -13.73
CA ASN A 30 -7.01 4.63 -13.80
C ASN A 30 -6.74 5.97 -14.49
N GLU A 31 -7.57 6.42 -15.43
CA GLU A 31 -7.49 7.78 -16.00
C GLU A 31 -7.62 8.86 -14.93
N VAL A 32 -8.55 8.69 -13.97
CA VAL A 32 -8.71 9.66 -12.88
C VAL A 32 -7.59 9.52 -11.84
N LEU A 33 -7.28 8.28 -11.43
CA LEU A 33 -6.24 7.99 -10.44
C LEU A 33 -4.84 8.40 -10.91
N PHE A 34 -4.63 8.48 -12.22
CA PHE A 34 -3.39 8.96 -12.85
C PHE A 34 -2.97 10.33 -12.33
N HIS A 35 -3.92 11.23 -12.05
CA HIS A 35 -3.63 12.57 -11.51
C HIS A 35 -3.03 12.52 -10.08
N ALA A 36 -3.24 11.43 -9.34
CA ALA A 36 -2.58 11.16 -8.07
C ALA A 36 -1.35 10.24 -8.19
N ARG A 37 -0.97 9.85 -9.42
CA ARG A 37 0.05 8.83 -9.72
C ARG A 37 -0.26 7.48 -9.09
N LEU A 38 -1.54 7.13 -9.09
CA LEU A 38 -2.07 5.89 -8.58
C LEU A 38 -2.74 5.11 -9.71
N GLN A 39 -2.81 3.80 -9.56
CA GLN A 39 -3.58 2.95 -10.44
C GLN A 39 -4.08 1.73 -9.67
N LEU A 40 -5.26 1.26 -10.05
CA LEU A 40 -5.76 -0.05 -9.68
C LEU A 40 -5.15 -1.09 -10.62
N ARG A 41 -4.62 -2.16 -10.03
CA ARG A 41 -4.16 -3.34 -10.76
C ARG A 41 -4.85 -4.57 -10.23
N GLU A 42 -5.20 -5.45 -11.16
CA GLU A 42 -5.69 -6.77 -10.82
C GLU A 42 -4.55 -7.66 -10.34
N ARG A 43 -4.83 -8.43 -9.28
CA ARG A 43 -3.99 -9.49 -8.78
C ARG A 43 -4.81 -10.78 -8.77
N GLU A 44 -4.27 -11.79 -9.40
CA GLU A 44 -4.71 -13.16 -9.18
C GLU A 44 -4.25 -13.59 -7.78
N GLY A 45 -5.20 -13.94 -6.93
CA GLY A 45 -4.96 -14.46 -5.60
C GLY A 45 -5.71 -15.77 -5.36
N PRO A 46 -5.35 -16.52 -4.30
CA PRO A 46 -6.00 -17.79 -3.96
C PRO A 46 -7.50 -17.65 -3.62
N HIS A 47 -7.96 -16.42 -3.33
CA HIS A 47 -9.35 -16.10 -3.01
C HIS A 47 -10.05 -15.28 -4.11
N GLY A 48 -9.57 -15.37 -5.36
CA GLY A 48 -10.13 -14.70 -6.53
C GLY A 48 -9.40 -13.42 -6.94
N HIS A 49 -10.05 -12.65 -7.82
CA HIS A 49 -9.53 -11.40 -8.40
C HIS A 49 -9.57 -10.28 -7.36
N GLN A 50 -8.44 -10.05 -6.70
CA GLN A 50 -8.25 -8.91 -5.80
C GLN A 50 -7.65 -7.73 -6.56
N LEU A 51 -7.86 -6.53 -6.04
CA LEU A 51 -7.28 -5.31 -6.57
C LEU A 51 -6.18 -4.80 -5.64
N SER A 52 -5.15 -4.23 -6.25
CA SER A 52 -4.13 -3.44 -5.58
C SER A 52 -4.21 -2.00 -6.05
N LEU A 53 -4.19 -1.05 -5.11
CA LEU A 53 -3.98 0.36 -5.40
C LEU A 53 -2.49 0.63 -5.31
N VAL A 54 -1.84 0.84 -6.44
CA VAL A 54 -0.38 1.01 -6.49
C VAL A 54 -0.01 2.39 -7.01
N SER A 55 1.01 2.95 -6.40
CA SER A 55 1.66 4.16 -6.86
C SER A 55 2.67 3.84 -7.96
N PHE A 56 2.88 4.78 -8.86
CA PHE A 56 3.90 4.64 -9.89
C PHE A 56 4.68 5.95 -10.08
N ASN A 57 5.96 5.80 -10.38
CA ASN A 57 6.79 6.90 -10.81
C ASN A 57 6.66 7.04 -12.33
N GLN A 58 6.18 8.19 -12.79
CA GLN A 58 6.39 8.60 -14.17
C GLN A 58 7.55 9.61 -14.22
N PRO A 59 8.37 9.59 -15.30
CA PRO A 59 9.26 10.70 -15.60
C PRO A 59 8.43 11.98 -15.59
N GLN A 60 8.95 13.05 -14.98
CA GLN A 60 8.27 14.33 -14.86
C GLN A 60 7.96 14.88 -16.27
N MET A 61 6.85 14.47 -16.87
CA MET A 61 6.24 15.27 -17.92
C MET A 61 5.81 16.55 -17.22
N LEU A 62 6.29 17.67 -17.75
CA LEU A 62 6.14 19.05 -17.26
C LEU A 62 4.69 19.55 -17.32
N GLU A 63 3.72 18.71 -16.95
CA GLU A 63 2.34 19.12 -16.78
C GLU A 63 2.25 19.96 -15.49
N PRO A 64 1.71 21.19 -15.56
CA PRO A 64 1.46 22.00 -14.38
C PRO A 64 0.65 21.19 -13.37
N ARG A 65 1.14 21.14 -12.13
CA ARG A 65 0.51 20.37 -11.06
C ARG A 65 -0.86 20.98 -10.75
N ASN A 66 -1.92 20.41 -11.31
CA ASN A 66 -3.27 20.86 -11.03
C ASN A 66 -3.74 20.26 -9.70
N TYR A 67 -3.69 21.08 -8.65
CA TYR A 67 -4.06 20.68 -7.28
C TYR A 67 -5.52 20.22 -7.17
N ASP A 68 -6.43 20.76 -7.98
CA ASP A 68 -7.83 20.34 -7.98
C ASP A 68 -7.96 18.89 -8.49
N TRP A 69 -7.22 18.54 -9.55
CA TRP A 69 -7.19 17.17 -10.07
C TRP A 69 -6.56 16.21 -9.08
N LEU A 70 -5.47 16.61 -8.42
CA LEU A 70 -4.86 15.80 -7.36
C LEU A 70 -5.85 15.55 -6.22
N HIS A 71 -6.52 16.60 -5.73
CA HIS A 71 -7.51 16.49 -4.65
C HIS A 71 -8.69 15.60 -5.03
N ARG A 72 -9.22 15.73 -6.26
CA ARG A 72 -10.29 14.87 -6.76
C ARG A 72 -9.84 13.41 -6.86
N ALA A 73 -8.64 13.16 -7.39
CA ALA A 73 -8.10 11.82 -7.54
C ALA A 73 -7.81 11.14 -6.19
N THR A 74 -7.28 11.86 -5.19
CA THR A 74 -7.06 11.33 -3.85
C THR A 74 -8.37 11.12 -3.10
N THR A 75 -9.35 12.00 -3.28
CA THR A 75 -10.72 11.81 -2.75
C THR A 75 -11.38 10.57 -3.34
N LEU A 76 -11.21 10.35 -4.65
CA LEU A 76 -11.71 9.16 -5.33
C LEU A 76 -11.04 7.89 -4.82
N ALA A 77 -9.72 7.91 -4.67
CA ALA A 77 -8.96 6.79 -4.11
C ALA A 77 -9.40 6.49 -2.67
N TYR A 78 -9.62 7.50 -1.83
CA TYR A 78 -10.21 7.33 -0.50
C TYR A 78 -11.57 6.63 -0.57
N TRP A 79 -12.47 7.11 -1.43
CA TRP A 79 -13.80 6.53 -1.58
C TRP A 79 -13.76 5.07 -2.04
N LEU A 80 -12.86 4.76 -2.98
CA LEU A 80 -12.61 3.39 -3.43
C LEU A 80 -12.16 2.50 -2.27
N LEU A 81 -11.17 2.94 -1.48
CA LEU A 81 -10.64 2.16 -0.35
C LEU A 81 -11.68 1.92 0.75
N LYS A 82 -12.60 2.86 0.95
CA LYS A 82 -13.70 2.75 1.92
C LYS A 82 -14.82 1.84 1.42
N THR A 83 -15.12 1.86 0.13
CA THR A 83 -16.30 1.18 -0.42
C THR A 83 -15.98 -0.21 -0.96
N HIS A 84 -14.79 -0.40 -1.54
CA HIS A 84 -14.41 -1.60 -2.27
C HIS A 84 -13.51 -2.54 -1.50
N ARG A 85 -14.14 -3.52 -0.84
CA ARG A 85 -13.45 -4.62 -0.12
C ARG A 85 -12.54 -5.50 -0.99
N CYS A 86 -12.65 -5.43 -2.32
CA CYS A 86 -11.72 -6.12 -3.22
C CYS A 86 -10.33 -5.48 -3.25
N ILE A 87 -10.17 -4.24 -2.79
CA ILE A 87 -8.88 -3.56 -2.74
C ILE A 87 -8.17 -3.97 -1.44
N ALA A 88 -7.40 -5.04 -1.52
CA ALA A 88 -6.74 -5.65 -0.36
C ALA A 88 -5.30 -5.16 -0.16
N VAL A 89 -4.69 -4.58 -1.19
CA VAL A 89 -3.29 -4.15 -1.18
C VAL A 89 -3.19 -2.69 -1.54
N VAL A 90 -2.45 -1.92 -0.75
CA VAL A 90 -2.14 -0.52 -1.02
C VAL A 90 -0.62 -0.35 -1.00
N ASP A 91 -0.04 0.06 -2.13
CA ASP A 91 1.39 0.31 -2.29
C ASP A 91 1.67 1.76 -2.66
N LEU A 92 2.11 2.54 -1.69
CA LEU A 92 2.45 3.96 -1.84
C LEU A 92 3.96 4.22 -1.85
N CYS A 93 4.81 3.19 -2.06
CA CYS A 93 6.26 3.35 -2.02
C CYS A 93 6.76 4.37 -3.07
N ALA A 94 6.12 4.42 -4.23
CA ALA A 94 6.44 5.36 -5.32
C ALA A 94 5.59 6.65 -5.29
N ALA A 95 4.58 6.77 -4.43
CA ALA A 95 3.68 7.93 -4.45
C ALA A 95 4.39 9.23 -4.06
N SER A 96 3.94 10.35 -4.61
CA SER A 96 4.43 11.67 -4.17
C SER A 96 4.00 11.97 -2.73
N LEU A 97 4.80 12.76 -2.01
CA LEU A 97 4.51 13.22 -0.64
C LEU A 97 3.05 13.69 -0.49
N ASP A 98 2.59 14.60 -1.35
CA ASP A 98 1.24 15.16 -1.24
C ASP A 98 0.13 14.12 -1.43
N ALA A 99 0.34 13.15 -2.32
CA ALA A 99 -0.63 12.06 -2.53
C ALA A 99 -0.64 11.10 -1.33
N CYS A 100 0.53 10.81 -0.76
CA CYS A 100 0.66 9.99 0.45
C CYS A 100 -0.02 10.65 1.65
N GLU A 101 0.29 11.91 1.93
CA GLU A 101 -0.30 12.65 3.06
C GLU A 101 -1.81 12.80 2.87
N ALA A 102 -2.26 13.16 1.66
CA ALA A 102 -3.68 13.30 1.37
C ALA A 102 -4.44 11.98 1.53
N LEU A 103 -3.86 10.84 1.13
CA LEU A 103 -4.48 9.54 1.34
C LEU A 103 -4.41 9.11 2.80
N VAL A 104 -3.24 9.11 3.42
CA VAL A 104 -3.08 8.53 4.75
C VAL A 104 -3.80 9.34 5.82
N TYR A 105 -3.69 10.66 5.81
CA TYR A 105 -4.25 11.50 6.88
C TYR A 105 -5.74 11.78 6.70
N ASN A 106 -6.24 11.86 5.45
CA ASN A 106 -7.67 12.07 5.22
C ASN A 106 -8.46 10.77 5.15
N THR A 107 -7.79 9.63 4.99
CA THR A 107 -8.46 8.32 5.03
C THR A 107 -8.63 7.88 6.47
N ARG A 108 -9.88 7.77 6.91
CA ARG A 108 -10.21 6.95 8.08
C ARG A 108 -10.14 5.49 7.65
N TRP A 109 -9.08 4.80 8.07
CA TRP A 109 -8.79 3.42 7.66
C TRP A 109 -9.51 2.36 8.51
N ASP A 110 -10.20 2.79 9.57
CA ASP A 110 -11.06 1.99 10.45
C ASP A 110 -12.13 1.16 9.71
N HIS A 111 -12.52 1.61 8.50
CA HIS A 111 -13.46 0.91 7.64
C HIS A 111 -12.83 0.29 6.38
N SER A 112 -11.50 0.26 6.29
CA SER A 112 -10.81 -0.29 5.12
C SER A 112 -10.58 -1.80 5.27
N PHE A 113 -10.69 -2.54 4.16
CA PHE A 113 -10.44 -3.99 4.10
C PHE A 113 -9.00 -4.32 3.67
N ILE A 114 -8.08 -3.41 3.95
CA ILE A 114 -6.70 -3.51 3.46
C ILE A 114 -5.95 -4.49 4.34
N LYS A 115 -5.39 -5.49 3.68
CA LYS A 115 -4.58 -6.55 4.29
C LYS A 115 -3.09 -6.27 4.19
N ILE A 116 -2.67 -5.59 3.12
CA ILE A 116 -1.25 -5.31 2.87
C ILE A 116 -1.09 -3.81 2.60
N LEU A 117 -0.26 -3.16 3.41
CA LEU A 117 0.09 -1.75 3.25
C LEU A 117 1.60 -1.62 3.02
N LYS A 118 2.01 -0.98 1.93
CA LYS A 118 3.42 -0.69 1.63
C LYS A 118 3.63 0.81 1.55
N LEU A 119 4.56 1.32 2.33
CA LEU A 119 4.81 2.75 2.46
C LEU A 119 6.30 3.06 2.36
N ASN A 120 6.61 4.27 1.91
CA ASN A 120 7.91 4.88 2.17
C ASN A 120 7.76 5.88 3.32
N ILE A 121 8.30 5.54 4.49
CA ILE A 121 8.11 6.32 5.73
C ILE A 121 8.84 7.67 5.72
N ASP A 122 9.89 7.81 4.91
CA ASP A 122 10.61 9.09 4.76
C ASP A 122 9.75 10.15 4.09
N LYS A 123 8.69 9.71 3.39
CA LYS A 123 7.70 10.59 2.78
C LYS A 123 6.61 11.04 3.74
N PHE A 124 6.74 10.88 5.05
CA PHE A 124 5.74 11.37 6.00
C PHE A 124 6.39 12.35 6.96
N ARG A 125 5.89 13.59 6.98
CA ARG A 125 6.37 14.62 7.91
C ARG A 125 6.01 14.28 9.35
N ASN A 126 4.83 13.70 9.55
CA ASN A 126 4.34 13.32 10.88
C ASN A 126 4.21 11.79 11.00
N GLN A 127 5.26 11.16 11.49
CA GLN A 127 5.28 9.72 11.74
C GLN A 127 4.34 9.29 12.87
N ARG A 128 3.99 10.19 13.81
CA ARG A 128 3.05 9.88 14.90
C ARG A 128 1.64 9.69 14.32
N ASP A 129 1.17 10.64 13.53
CA ASP A 129 -0.15 10.58 12.90
C ASP A 129 -0.25 9.38 11.96
N LEU A 130 0.84 9.04 11.26
CA LEU A 130 0.92 7.83 10.45
C LEU A 130 0.74 6.56 11.32
N GLY A 131 1.44 6.48 12.45
CA GLY A 131 1.32 5.36 13.39
C GLY A 131 -0.08 5.22 13.96
N GLU A 132 -0.73 6.35 14.29
CA GLU A 132 -2.12 6.37 14.74
C GLU A 132 -3.07 5.88 13.65
N ALA A 133 -2.94 6.39 12.42
CA ALA A 133 -3.75 5.94 11.28
C ALA A 133 -3.62 4.42 11.05
N ILE A 134 -2.39 3.90 11.04
CA ILE A 134 -2.12 2.45 10.88
C ILE A 134 -2.72 1.65 12.03
N SER A 135 -2.68 2.16 13.26
CA SER A 135 -3.23 1.46 14.43
C SER A 135 -4.74 1.23 14.37
N THR A 136 -5.46 2.02 13.55
CA THR A 136 -6.90 1.86 13.32
C THR A 136 -7.25 0.78 12.28
N MET A 137 -6.25 0.21 11.58
CA MET A 137 -6.48 -0.74 10.49
C MET A 137 -6.73 -2.16 10.99
N VAL A 138 -7.98 -2.48 11.30
CA VAL A 138 -8.37 -3.77 11.90
C VAL A 138 -8.15 -5.00 11.02
N HIS A 139 -8.05 -4.82 9.70
CA HIS A 139 -7.87 -5.90 8.72
C HIS A 139 -6.44 -6.04 8.21
N LEU A 140 -5.52 -5.22 8.72
CA LEU A 140 -4.14 -5.18 8.25
C LEU A 140 -3.36 -6.41 8.74
N GLU A 141 -2.86 -7.19 7.79
CA GLU A 141 -2.11 -8.42 8.02
C GLU A 141 -0.60 -8.21 7.81
N GLU A 142 -0.22 -7.30 6.91
CA GLU A 142 1.16 -7.05 6.50
C GLU A 142 1.45 -5.55 6.27
N LEU A 143 2.56 -5.05 6.83
CA LEU A 143 3.07 -3.69 6.64
C LEU A 143 4.53 -3.76 6.22
N GLU A 144 4.80 -3.19 5.07
CA GLU A 144 6.14 -2.98 4.56
C GLU A 144 6.47 -1.49 4.60
N CYS A 145 7.50 -1.13 5.38
CA CYS A 145 8.00 0.24 5.45
C CYS A 145 9.37 0.31 4.77
N THR A 146 9.54 1.24 3.83
CA THR A 146 10.82 1.55 3.18
C THR A 146 11.31 2.94 3.59
N GLY A 147 12.62 3.11 3.78
CA GLY A 147 13.23 4.39 4.15
C GLY A 147 14.77 4.35 4.17
N HIS A 148 15.41 5.51 4.11
CA HIS A 148 16.86 5.70 3.96
C HIS A 148 17.59 5.42 5.29
N ALA A 149 17.75 4.12 5.60
CA ALA A 149 18.96 3.53 6.19
C ALA A 149 18.75 2.02 6.39
N GLY A 150 19.20 1.20 5.43
CA GLY A 150 19.85 -0.10 5.67
C GLY A 150 19.17 -1.18 6.53
N VAL A 151 17.89 -1.06 6.91
CA VAL A 151 17.20 -2.03 7.76
C VAL A 151 15.79 -2.22 7.20
N SER A 152 15.58 -3.36 6.55
CA SER A 152 14.24 -3.91 6.33
C SER A 152 13.61 -4.17 7.70
N ALA A 153 12.78 -3.26 8.16
CA ALA A 153 11.99 -3.43 9.37
C ALA A 153 10.64 -4.06 8.99
N SER A 154 10.43 -5.32 9.35
CA SER A 154 9.10 -5.90 9.40
C SER A 154 8.37 -5.25 10.57
N CYS A 155 7.54 -4.25 10.29
CA CYS A 155 6.85 -3.47 11.31
C CYS A 155 5.49 -4.10 11.66
N PHE A 156 5.45 -5.35 12.13
CA PHE A 156 4.30 -5.83 12.90
C PHE A 156 4.70 -6.86 13.95
N GLY A 157 4.77 -6.40 15.19
CA GLY A 157 4.36 -7.19 16.35
C GLY A 157 2.96 -6.72 16.72
N GLY A 158 1.95 -7.57 16.49
CA GLY A 158 0.56 -7.23 16.78
C GLY A 158 0.28 -7.04 18.26
N ALA A 159 -0.89 -6.46 18.55
CA ALA A 159 -1.57 -6.66 19.82
C ALA A 159 -3.06 -6.89 19.55
N ALA A 160 -3.39 -8.15 19.34
CA ALA A 160 -4.69 -8.65 19.73
C ALA A 160 -4.81 -8.63 21.26
N HIS A 161 -6.05 -8.40 21.68
CA HIS A 161 -6.65 -8.74 22.97
C HIS A 161 -6.53 -7.77 24.16
N ALA A 162 -7.61 -7.01 24.34
CA ALA A 162 -8.25 -6.91 25.64
C ALA A 162 -8.69 -8.32 26.07
N GLY A 163 -7.93 -8.91 26.99
CA GLY A 163 -8.09 -10.27 27.48
C GLY A 163 -6.80 -11.08 27.46
N GLY A 164 -5.78 -10.64 28.24
CA GLY A 164 -4.54 -11.40 28.45
C GLY A 164 -3.26 -10.58 28.37
N VAL A 165 -2.98 -9.79 29.41
CA VAL A 165 -1.64 -9.30 29.82
C VAL A 165 -0.73 -8.73 28.73
N ASN A 166 -0.97 -7.48 28.31
CA ASN A 166 0.00 -6.68 27.57
C ASN A 166 0.88 -5.87 28.55
N LYS A 167 2.13 -6.29 28.70
CA LYS A 167 3.24 -5.43 29.12
C LYS A 167 4.21 -5.36 27.94
N PHE A 168 4.28 -4.21 27.29
CA PHE A 168 5.32 -3.90 26.31
C PHE A 168 6.59 -3.43 27.03
N PRO A 169 7.74 -4.08 26.84
CA PRO A 169 9.01 -3.41 26.94
C PRO A 169 9.53 -3.11 25.53
N LEU A 170 9.89 -1.84 25.33
CA LEU A 170 10.80 -1.44 24.26
C LEU A 170 12.13 -2.20 24.41
N TYR A 171 12.87 -2.27 23.29
CA TYR A 171 14.24 -2.73 23.12
C TYR A 171 14.46 -4.26 23.08
N ALA A 172 14.70 -4.80 21.87
CA ALA A 172 15.80 -5.72 21.57
C ALA A 172 15.86 -6.04 20.07
N LEU A 173 16.90 -5.53 19.41
CA LEU A 173 17.26 -5.80 18.02
C LEU A 173 17.93 -7.18 17.90
N ARG A 174 17.52 -8.00 16.94
CA ARG A 174 18.35 -9.11 16.42
C ARG A 174 18.37 -9.10 14.90
N SER A 175 19.52 -8.72 14.36
CA SER A 175 19.93 -8.92 12.97
C SER A 175 20.24 -10.41 12.74
N ARG A 176 19.73 -11.00 11.65
CA ARG A 176 20.28 -12.25 11.12
C ARG A 176 21.19 -11.93 9.93
N ALA A 177 22.46 -12.21 10.14
CA ALA A 177 23.55 -12.14 9.17
C ALA A 177 23.33 -13.11 7.99
N ALA A 178 23.82 -12.70 6.82
CA ALA A 178 24.08 -13.57 5.68
C ALA A 178 25.13 -14.65 6.04
N PRO A 179 25.04 -15.88 5.52
CA PRO A 179 26.09 -16.86 5.69
C PRO A 179 27.30 -16.54 4.80
N ARG A 180 28.45 -16.28 5.45
CA ARG A 180 29.78 -16.43 4.85
C ARG A 180 29.98 -17.91 4.51
N MET A 181 30.26 -18.23 3.25
CA MET A 181 31.00 -19.46 2.92
C MET A 181 32.48 -19.12 2.78
N ALA A 182 33.28 -19.83 3.57
CA ALA A 182 34.71 -19.71 3.66
C ALA A 182 35.42 -20.35 2.45
N LYS A 183 36.57 -19.77 2.12
CA LYS A 183 37.54 -20.27 1.15
C LYS A 183 38.18 -21.58 1.63
N SER A 184 38.44 -22.49 0.69
CA SER A 184 39.52 -23.48 0.80
C SER A 184 40.22 -23.64 -0.56
N VAL A 185 41.41 -23.04 -0.66
CA VAL A 185 42.57 -23.40 -1.50
C VAL A 185 43.57 -23.99 -0.48
N PRO A 186 44.40 -25.04 -0.74
CA PRO A 186 45.32 -25.24 -1.89
C PRO A 186 45.32 -26.69 -2.43
N THR A 187 45.97 -27.05 -3.54
CA THR A 187 47.43 -27.25 -3.66
C THR A 187 47.82 -27.48 -5.13
N ALA A 188 48.99 -26.97 -5.49
CA ALA A 188 49.67 -27.18 -6.76
C ALA A 188 50.17 -28.63 -6.95
N GLU A 189 50.30 -29.09 -8.19
CA GLU A 189 51.57 -29.48 -8.85
C GLU A 189 51.36 -30.42 -10.06
N ARG A 190 52.06 -30.07 -11.15
CA ARG A 190 52.68 -30.94 -12.20
C ARG A 190 51.79 -31.86 -13.05
N HIS A 191 51.63 -31.54 -14.34
CA HIS A 191 52.57 -31.90 -15.42
C HIS A 191 52.22 -31.11 -16.69
#